data_AF-A0A349IPP6-F1
#
_entry.id   AF-A0A349IPP6-F1
#
_cell.length_a   1.000
_cell.length_b   1.000
_cell.length_c   1.000
_cell.angle_alpha   90.00
_cell.angle_beta   90.00
_cell.angle_gamma   90.00
#
_symmetry.space_group_name_H-M   'P 1'
#
loop_
_entity.id
_entity.type
_entity.pdbx_description
1 polymer ?
#
loop_
_entity_poly.entity_id
_entity_poly.type
_entity_poly.pdbx_seq_one_letter_code
_entity_poly.pdbx_strand_id
1 'polypeptide(L)'
;MRTLLYKIKTSEITPGNVLLLTAIPMRSRDRMHYKPGQYAMIAYELSREYQKFHSFSIVSSPTDDHISFGIKISGDFTQSLASLSPGSVIAVRGPYGSFVLREQDTKDSVLIAAGIGVTPFMSMISYAHTTHQPQDIRLLYSVRSSQDVPFINNLNTISQINPNIQTLVTITGDENIIPNGFFKGRVSKELIESMIPRSIHATRFYICGPSAFIHSVEDILASLAVRQKYVYTEDFVPSVRVLWKRPVPLVASTAAIAASVLVFSLAANARDVSAFADKSFNRLNIIFNATDVNAAVTKQRQQVLSQEQYEAYSIPQVTKVLVPQYTTEQVTITEQSAVTKQIATQPVSQPAPAVVQNPPRTVVKPVLQPTPVVQPQPTTPAPVVVQPKPVVTPIPSPPRTTVS
;
A
#
# COMPACT_ATOMS: atom_id res chain seq x y z
N MET A 1 -12.27 -15.06 -20.07
CA MET A 1 -12.44 -15.06 -18.59
C MET A 1 -13.92 -15.02 -18.26
N ARG A 2 -14.32 -15.65 -17.14
CA ARG A 2 -15.72 -15.71 -16.71
C ARG A 2 -16.05 -14.49 -15.83
N THR A 3 -17.28 -13.97 -15.92
CA THR A 3 -17.82 -13.04 -14.92
C THR A 3 -18.57 -13.86 -13.88
N LEU A 4 -18.29 -13.62 -12.60
CA LEU A 4 -18.92 -14.30 -11.46
C LEU A 4 -19.80 -13.30 -10.72
N LEU A 5 -20.94 -13.76 -10.19
CA LEU A 5 -21.86 -12.91 -9.44
C LEU A 5 -21.72 -13.20 -7.94
N TYR A 6 -21.53 -12.14 -7.17
CA TYR A 6 -21.31 -12.17 -5.74
C TYR A 6 -22.36 -11.31 -5.04
N LYS A 7 -22.88 -11.77 -3.90
CA LYS A 7 -23.82 -11.03 -3.05
C LYS A 7 -23.04 -10.42 -1.89
N ILE A 8 -23.18 -9.10 -1.67
CA ILE A 8 -22.54 -8.41 -0.54
C ILE A 8 -23.05 -9.02 0.77
N LYS A 9 -22.11 -9.44 1.62
CA LYS A 9 -22.36 -9.99 2.97
C LYS A 9 -22.21 -8.89 4.03
N THR A 10 -21.15 -8.09 3.93
CA THR A 10 -20.92 -6.90 4.76
C THR A 10 -20.28 -5.76 3.97
N SER A 11 -20.54 -4.54 4.41
CA SER A 11 -20.00 -3.29 3.87
C SER A 11 -19.83 -2.30 5.03
N GLU A 12 -18.59 -1.96 5.36
CA GLU A 12 -18.23 -1.07 6.48
C GLU A 12 -17.27 0.02 5.97
N ILE A 13 -17.30 1.22 6.54
CA ILE A 13 -16.40 2.32 6.16
C ILE A 13 -15.55 2.71 7.37
N THR A 14 -14.22 2.60 7.25
CA THR A 14 -13.28 2.99 8.32
C THR A 14 -13.23 4.51 8.50
N PRO A 15 -12.76 5.04 9.65
CA PRO A 15 -12.70 6.48 9.91
C PRO A 15 -11.95 7.29 8.85
N GLY A 16 -10.92 6.72 8.23
CA GLY A 16 -10.19 7.33 7.11
C GLY A 16 -10.73 6.96 5.73
N ASN A 17 -12.03 6.66 5.60
CA ASN A 17 -12.74 6.54 4.34
C ASN A 17 -12.27 5.35 3.46
N VAL A 18 -12.04 4.18 4.07
CA VAL A 18 -11.83 2.91 3.36
C VAL A 18 -13.07 2.03 3.51
N LEU A 19 -13.68 1.65 2.38
CA LEU A 19 -14.73 0.64 2.34
C LEU A 19 -14.11 -0.75 2.52
N LEU A 20 -14.50 -1.45 3.58
CA LEU A 20 -14.28 -2.87 3.79
C LEU A 20 -15.51 -3.62 3.27
N LEU A 21 -15.34 -4.31 2.14
CA LEU A 21 -16.40 -5.00 1.44
C LEU A 21 -16.15 -6.51 1.48
N THR A 22 -17.11 -7.29 1.98
CA THR A 22 -17.08 -8.76 1.93
C THR A 22 -18.27 -9.28 1.16
N ALA A 23 -18.07 -10.19 0.22
CA ALA A 23 -19.13 -10.76 -0.61
C ALA A 23 -18.98 -12.28 -0.78
N ILE A 24 -20.11 -12.98 -0.86
CA ILE A 24 -20.19 -14.44 -1.05
C ILE A 24 -20.64 -14.77 -2.49
N PRO A 25 -20.13 -15.84 -3.12
CA PRO A 25 -20.55 -16.20 -4.48
C PRO A 25 -22.03 -16.62 -4.47
N MET A 26 -22.81 -16.17 -5.46
CA MET A 26 -24.26 -16.49 -5.53
C MET A 26 -24.56 -17.98 -5.70
N ARG A 27 -23.55 -18.80 -6.04
CA ARG A 27 -23.57 -20.26 -6.10
C ARG A 27 -22.22 -20.77 -5.63
N SER A 28 -22.15 -21.75 -4.74
CA SER A 28 -20.88 -22.22 -4.15
C SER A 28 -19.86 -22.74 -5.17
N ARG A 29 -20.34 -23.25 -6.32
CA ARG A 29 -19.52 -23.69 -7.46
C ARG A 29 -18.97 -22.56 -8.34
N ASP A 30 -19.37 -21.32 -8.09
CA ASP A 30 -19.00 -20.13 -8.85
C ASP A 30 -18.04 -19.22 -8.03
N ARG A 31 -17.26 -19.82 -7.11
CA ARG A 31 -16.17 -19.15 -6.38
C ARG A 31 -14.98 -18.86 -7.30
N MET A 32 -14.38 -17.69 -7.17
CA MET A 32 -13.11 -17.36 -7.82
C MET A 32 -11.96 -18.15 -7.18
N HIS A 33 -11.12 -18.77 -8.01
CA HIS A 33 -9.82 -19.30 -7.60
C HIS A 33 -8.74 -18.27 -7.95
N TYR A 34 -7.91 -17.91 -6.98
CA TYR A 34 -6.89 -16.86 -7.10
C TYR A 34 -5.67 -17.19 -6.23
N LYS A 35 -4.54 -16.51 -6.48
CA LYS A 35 -3.33 -16.56 -5.66
C LYS A 35 -3.26 -15.37 -4.70
N PRO A 36 -2.62 -15.52 -3.53
CA PRO A 36 -2.58 -14.46 -2.53
C PRO A 36 -1.84 -13.23 -3.06
N GLY A 37 -2.50 -12.07 -3.00
CA GLY A 37 -2.03 -10.80 -3.58
C GLY A 37 -2.60 -10.44 -4.95
N GLN A 38 -3.29 -11.36 -5.64
CA GLN A 38 -3.95 -11.04 -6.93
C GLN A 38 -5.12 -10.05 -6.76
N TYR A 39 -5.44 -9.35 -7.85
CA TYR A 39 -6.59 -8.45 -7.92
C TYR A 39 -7.75 -9.02 -8.74
N ALA A 40 -8.94 -8.47 -8.49
CA ALA A 40 -10.12 -8.70 -9.31
C ALA A 40 -10.68 -7.35 -9.79
N MET A 41 -11.53 -7.38 -10.82
CA MET A 41 -12.29 -6.21 -11.23
C MET A 41 -13.74 -6.32 -10.77
N ILE A 42 -14.25 -5.25 -10.16
CA ILE A 42 -15.65 -5.14 -9.70
C ILE A 42 -16.41 -4.25 -10.67
N ALA A 43 -17.65 -4.64 -10.97
CA ALA A 43 -18.71 -3.78 -11.51
C ALA A 43 -20.01 -4.05 -10.73
N TYR A 44 -20.97 -3.14 -10.81
CA TYR A 44 -22.28 -3.28 -10.18
C TYR A 44 -23.34 -2.55 -11.02
N GLU A 45 -24.61 -2.87 -10.78
CA GLU A 45 -25.75 -2.20 -11.40
C GLU A 45 -26.15 -0.98 -10.56
N LEU A 46 -26.32 0.18 -11.20
CA LEU A 46 -26.79 1.42 -10.58
C LEU A 46 -27.82 2.06 -11.52
N SER A 47 -29.01 2.37 -11.01
CA SER A 47 -30.10 2.95 -11.81
C SER A 47 -30.45 2.18 -13.10
N ARG A 48 -30.31 0.84 -13.08
CA ARG A 48 -30.44 -0.10 -14.22
C ARG A 48 -29.32 -0.08 -15.25
N GLU A 49 -28.22 0.63 -15.00
CA GLU A 49 -27.01 0.61 -15.83
C GLU A 49 -25.84 -0.09 -15.14
N TYR A 50 -25.13 -0.95 -15.86
CA TYR A 50 -23.91 -1.58 -15.35
C TYR A 50 -22.72 -0.64 -15.43
N GLN A 51 -22.13 -0.35 -14.27
CA GLN A 51 -20.90 0.43 -14.18
C GLN A 51 -19.73 -0.30 -14.86
N LYS A 52 -18.72 0.47 -15.26
CA LYS A 52 -17.48 -0.10 -15.82
C LYS A 52 -16.76 -0.94 -14.76
N PHE A 53 -15.95 -1.88 -15.22
CA PHE A 53 -15.12 -2.71 -14.33
C PHE A 53 -13.91 -1.91 -13.83
N HIS A 54 -13.75 -1.78 -12.51
CA HIS A 54 -12.58 -1.17 -11.85
C HIS A 54 -11.82 -2.22 -11.04
N SER A 55 -10.48 -2.15 -11.04
CA SER A 55 -9.59 -3.11 -10.37
C SER A 55 -9.41 -2.82 -8.88
N PHE A 56 -9.47 -3.86 -8.05
CA PHE A 56 -9.18 -3.80 -6.61
C PHE A 56 -8.45 -5.09 -6.18
N SER A 57 -7.34 -4.95 -5.44
CA SER A 57 -6.58 -6.08 -4.91
C SER A 57 -7.41 -6.85 -3.88
N ILE A 58 -7.40 -8.18 -3.97
CA ILE A 58 -8.20 -9.03 -3.08
C ILE A 58 -7.51 -9.05 -1.70
N VAL A 59 -8.31 -8.94 -0.64
CA VAL A 59 -7.87 -8.85 0.76
C VAL A 59 -8.04 -10.16 1.51
N SER A 60 -9.07 -10.94 1.18
CA SER A 60 -9.32 -12.29 1.72
C SER A 60 -8.22 -13.28 1.31
N SER A 61 -8.10 -14.38 2.04
CA SER A 61 -7.24 -15.50 1.65
C SER A 61 -7.93 -16.35 0.56
N PRO A 62 -7.17 -16.92 -0.40
CA PRO A 62 -7.66 -17.95 -1.32
C PRO A 62 -8.28 -19.20 -0.65
N THR A 63 -8.06 -19.40 0.65
CA THR A 63 -8.69 -20.45 1.46
C THR A 63 -10.17 -20.20 1.76
N ASP A 64 -10.62 -18.96 1.65
CA ASP A 64 -11.88 -18.51 2.25
C ASP A 64 -13.10 -18.86 1.36
N ASP A 65 -14.28 -18.93 1.98
CA ASP A 65 -15.56 -19.19 1.29
C ASP A 65 -16.11 -17.95 0.56
N HIS A 66 -15.55 -16.78 0.86
CA HIS A 66 -15.95 -15.46 0.41
C HIS A 66 -14.81 -14.74 -0.34
N ILE A 67 -15.09 -13.54 -0.84
CA ILE A 67 -14.09 -12.62 -1.37
C ILE A 67 -14.24 -11.27 -0.66
N SER A 68 -13.13 -10.65 -0.26
CA SER A 68 -13.13 -9.34 0.41
C SER A 68 -12.17 -8.36 -0.25
N PHE A 69 -12.51 -7.08 -0.14
CA PHE A 69 -11.77 -5.95 -0.72
C PHE A 69 -11.66 -4.81 0.30
N GLY A 70 -10.52 -4.10 0.30
CA GLY A 70 -10.35 -2.81 0.94
C GLY A 70 -10.27 -1.74 -0.14
N ILE A 71 -11.16 -0.75 -0.12
CA ILE A 71 -11.32 0.20 -1.21
C ILE A 71 -11.29 1.63 -0.67
N LYS A 72 -10.24 2.39 -0.99
CA LYS A 72 -10.16 3.81 -0.63
C LYS A 72 -11.22 4.62 -1.39
N ILE A 73 -12.23 5.11 -0.68
CA ILE A 73 -13.29 5.93 -1.27
C ILE A 73 -12.66 7.27 -1.68
N SER A 74 -12.67 7.54 -2.98
CA SER A 74 -11.86 8.61 -3.62
C SER A 74 -12.43 9.15 -4.94
N GLY A 75 -13.61 8.69 -5.35
CA GLY A 75 -14.30 9.18 -6.55
C GLY A 75 -15.60 8.41 -6.86
N ASP A 76 -16.36 8.93 -7.82
CA ASP A 76 -17.74 8.55 -8.18
C ASP A 76 -18.05 7.04 -8.06
N PHE A 77 -17.27 6.18 -8.74
CA PHE A 77 -17.44 4.72 -8.70
C PHE A 77 -17.30 4.15 -7.27
N THR A 78 -16.29 4.59 -6.51
CA THR A 78 -16.07 4.09 -5.14
C THR A 78 -17.12 4.61 -4.16
N GLN A 79 -17.64 5.83 -4.38
CA GLN A 79 -18.70 6.42 -3.56
C GLN A 79 -20.03 5.68 -3.76
N SER A 80 -20.39 5.39 -5.01
CA SER A 80 -21.59 4.59 -5.31
C SER A 80 -21.44 3.12 -4.90
N LEU A 81 -20.24 2.52 -5.01
CA LEU A 81 -19.97 1.18 -4.47
C LEU A 81 -20.16 1.14 -2.94
N ALA A 82 -19.70 2.16 -2.22
CA ALA A 82 -19.89 2.29 -0.78
C ALA A 82 -21.34 2.54 -0.35
N SER A 83 -22.22 2.95 -1.28
CA SER A 83 -23.66 3.11 -1.04
C SER A 83 -24.49 1.83 -1.23
N LEU A 84 -23.88 0.73 -1.71
CA LEU A 84 -24.58 -0.54 -1.91
C LEU A 84 -24.81 -1.25 -0.57
N SER A 85 -26.07 -1.49 -0.23
CA SER A 85 -26.45 -2.23 0.98
C SER A 85 -25.99 -3.70 0.96
N PRO A 86 -25.77 -4.32 2.13
CA PRO A 86 -25.69 -5.76 2.24
C PRO A 86 -26.87 -6.46 1.56
N GLY A 87 -26.57 -7.49 0.78
CA GLY A 87 -27.52 -8.19 -0.06
C GLY A 87 -27.58 -7.75 -1.52
N SER A 88 -27.02 -6.59 -1.89
CA SER A 88 -26.83 -6.19 -3.29
C SER A 88 -25.88 -7.14 -4.04
N VAL A 89 -26.00 -7.20 -5.36
CA VAL A 89 -25.18 -8.06 -6.24
C VAL A 89 -24.09 -7.23 -6.92
N ILE A 90 -22.87 -7.75 -6.90
CA ILE A 90 -21.72 -7.23 -7.66
C ILE A 90 -21.25 -8.28 -8.68
N ALA A 91 -20.82 -7.81 -9.84
CA ALA A 91 -20.19 -8.60 -10.87
C ALA A 91 -18.66 -8.54 -10.70
N VAL A 92 -18.02 -9.69 -10.59
CA VAL A 92 -16.57 -9.82 -10.35
C VAL A 92 -15.91 -10.55 -11.51
N ARG A 93 -14.81 -10.01 -12.03
CA ARG A 93 -13.97 -10.62 -13.08
C ARG A 93 -12.55 -10.80 -12.55
N GLY A 94 -11.90 -11.91 -12.93
CA GLY A 94 -10.53 -12.20 -12.52
C GLY A 94 -10.28 -13.70 -12.34
N PRO A 95 -9.20 -14.06 -11.62
CA PRO A 95 -8.20 -13.15 -11.06
C PRO A 95 -7.31 -12.49 -12.12
N TYR A 96 -6.55 -11.49 -11.70
CA TYR A 96 -5.56 -10.76 -12.49
C TYR A 96 -4.31 -10.48 -11.64
N GLY A 97 -3.23 -10.03 -12.31
CA GLY A 97 -1.97 -9.66 -11.66
C GLY A 97 -1.03 -10.85 -11.42
N SER A 98 0.27 -10.54 -11.33
CA SER A 98 1.36 -11.48 -11.03
C SER A 98 2.09 -11.15 -9.72
N PHE A 99 1.63 -10.12 -8.99
CA PHE A 99 2.11 -9.73 -7.67
C PHE A 99 1.57 -10.70 -6.62
N VAL A 100 2.23 -11.85 -6.47
CA VAL A 100 1.77 -12.95 -5.62
C VAL A 100 2.83 -13.39 -4.62
N LEU A 101 2.40 -13.77 -3.42
CA LEU A 101 3.29 -14.44 -2.47
C LEU A 101 3.80 -15.74 -3.09
N ARG A 102 5.10 -16.01 -2.96
CA ARG A 102 5.65 -17.33 -3.27
C ARG A 102 5.37 -18.30 -2.12
N GLU A 103 4.73 -19.41 -2.46
CA GLU A 103 4.35 -20.51 -1.58
C GLU A 103 5.54 -21.44 -1.34
N GLN A 104 5.64 -22.04 -0.14
CA GLN A 104 6.66 -23.03 0.23
C GLN A 104 8.12 -22.56 -0.01
N ASP A 105 8.38 -21.26 0.11
CA ASP A 105 9.67 -20.70 -0.30
C ASP A 105 10.70 -20.77 0.85
N THR A 106 11.98 -20.93 0.49
CA THR A 106 13.07 -21.01 1.49
C THR A 106 13.52 -19.63 1.99
N LYS A 107 12.94 -18.55 1.45
CA LYS A 107 13.27 -17.16 1.72
C LYS A 107 12.12 -16.41 2.37
N ASP A 108 12.48 -15.50 3.27
CA ASP A 108 11.57 -14.63 4.00
C ASP A 108 10.94 -13.58 3.07
N SER A 109 9.86 -12.96 3.51
CA SER A 109 9.17 -11.89 2.78
C SER A 109 9.04 -10.63 3.63
N VAL A 110 9.69 -9.55 3.21
CA VAL A 110 9.44 -8.20 3.75
C VAL A 110 8.42 -7.52 2.85
N LEU A 111 7.29 -7.15 3.43
CA LEU A 111 6.17 -6.49 2.74
C LEU A 111 6.19 -5.01 3.13
N ILE A 112 6.19 -4.10 2.16
CA ILE A 112 6.40 -2.66 2.39
C ILE A 112 5.23 -1.89 1.79
N ALA A 113 4.36 -1.38 2.66
CA ALA A 113 3.06 -0.81 2.27
C ALA A 113 2.97 0.70 2.51
N ALA A 114 2.24 1.41 1.65
CA ALA A 114 1.74 2.76 1.94
C ALA A 114 0.22 2.85 1.77
N GLY A 115 -0.48 3.26 2.82
CA GLY A 115 -1.93 3.46 2.82
C GLY A 115 -2.71 2.21 2.35
N ILE A 116 -3.53 2.34 1.31
CA ILE A 116 -4.35 1.23 0.79
C ILE A 116 -3.51 0.15 0.07
N GLY A 117 -2.22 0.39 -0.19
CA GLY A 117 -1.27 -0.62 -0.71
C GLY A 117 -1.03 -1.81 0.24
N VAL A 118 -1.57 -1.77 1.47
CA VAL A 118 -1.60 -2.96 2.35
C VAL A 118 -2.54 -4.06 1.84
N THR A 119 -3.47 -3.75 0.94
CA THR A 119 -4.54 -4.67 0.52
C THR A 119 -4.08 -6.01 -0.09
N PRO A 120 -3.15 -6.09 -1.06
CA PRO A 120 -2.62 -7.38 -1.51
C PRO A 120 -1.88 -8.11 -0.37
N PHE A 121 -1.18 -7.39 0.51
CA PHE A 121 -0.47 -7.99 1.63
C PHE A 121 -1.38 -8.59 2.69
N MET A 122 -2.60 -8.06 2.90
CA MET A 122 -3.58 -8.72 3.77
C MET A 122 -3.94 -10.12 3.26
N SER A 123 -4.07 -10.31 1.94
CA SER A 123 -4.30 -11.63 1.35
C SER A 123 -3.07 -12.54 1.49
N MET A 124 -1.86 -12.00 1.30
CA MET A 124 -0.61 -12.73 1.53
C MET A 124 -0.44 -13.18 2.99
N ILE A 125 -0.69 -12.29 3.94
CA ILE A 125 -0.58 -12.52 5.39
C ILE A 125 -1.65 -13.49 5.87
N SER A 126 -2.92 -13.29 5.48
CA SER A 126 -4.02 -14.18 5.87
C SER A 126 -3.84 -15.57 5.30
N TYR A 127 -3.41 -15.70 4.04
CA TYR A 127 -3.07 -17.00 3.44
C TYR A 127 -1.89 -17.68 4.15
N ALA A 128 -0.81 -16.94 4.43
CA ALA A 128 0.36 -17.49 5.11
C ALA A 128 0.05 -17.94 6.54
N HIS A 129 -0.84 -17.22 7.22
CA HIS A 129 -1.37 -17.58 8.53
C HIS A 129 -2.22 -18.85 8.47
N THR A 130 -3.26 -18.90 7.62
CA THR A 130 -4.20 -20.03 7.56
C THR A 130 -3.60 -21.31 6.96
N THR A 131 -2.55 -21.21 6.14
CA THR A 131 -1.85 -22.37 5.56
C THR A 131 -0.52 -22.70 6.25
N HIS A 132 -0.19 -22.03 7.36
CA HIS A 132 1.04 -22.22 8.14
C HIS A 132 2.32 -22.24 7.27
N GLN A 133 2.50 -21.22 6.42
CA GLN A 133 3.69 -21.14 5.56
C GLN A 133 4.99 -21.06 6.40
N PRO A 134 6.07 -21.74 5.99
CA PRO A 134 7.28 -21.89 6.81
C PRO A 134 8.20 -20.66 6.81
N GLN A 135 7.97 -19.71 5.90
CA GLN A 135 8.79 -18.51 5.74
C GLN A 135 8.35 -17.38 6.70
N ASP A 136 9.30 -16.60 7.21
CA ASP A 136 8.99 -15.36 7.93
C ASP A 136 8.34 -14.33 6.99
N ILE A 137 7.35 -13.60 7.50
CA ILE A 137 6.68 -12.49 6.80
C ILE A 137 6.64 -11.27 7.70
N ARG A 138 7.31 -10.18 7.29
CA ARG A 138 7.44 -8.96 8.09
C ARG A 138 6.84 -7.78 7.33
N LEU A 139 5.75 -7.20 7.84
CA LEU A 139 5.04 -6.07 7.23
C LEU A 139 5.50 -4.74 7.81
N LEU A 140 6.17 -3.92 6.99
CA LEU A 140 6.47 -2.52 7.27
C LEU A 140 5.37 -1.64 6.65
N TYR A 141 4.47 -1.10 7.46
CA TYR A 141 3.29 -0.39 7.00
C TYR A 141 3.38 1.11 7.29
N SER A 142 3.45 1.94 6.23
CA SER A 142 3.43 3.40 6.32
C SER A 142 2.03 3.97 6.13
N VAL A 143 1.62 4.84 7.05
CA VAL A 143 0.32 5.54 7.05
C VAL A 143 0.51 7.01 7.41
N ARG A 144 -0.50 7.85 7.15
CA ARG A 144 -0.46 9.29 7.51
C ARG A 144 -0.88 9.56 8.96
N SER A 145 -1.77 8.75 9.52
CA SER A 145 -2.30 8.92 10.87
C SER A 145 -2.43 7.58 11.57
N SER A 146 -2.30 7.56 12.90
CA SER A 146 -2.58 6.37 13.72
C SER A 146 -4.08 6.12 13.93
N GLN A 147 -4.95 7.09 13.61
CA GLN A 147 -6.40 7.00 13.83
C GLN A 147 -7.14 6.22 12.73
N ASP A 148 -6.55 6.07 11.53
CA ASP A 148 -7.03 5.18 10.48
C ASP A 148 -5.87 4.36 9.93
N VAL A 149 -5.76 3.14 10.46
CA VAL A 149 -4.80 2.14 10.00
C VAL A 149 -5.60 0.91 9.57
N PRO A 150 -6.01 0.83 8.29
CA PRO A 150 -6.78 -0.28 7.77
C PRO A 150 -6.21 -1.64 8.17
N PHE A 151 -7.08 -2.53 8.64
CA PHE A 151 -6.77 -3.89 9.08
C PHE A 151 -5.85 -4.03 10.31
N ILE A 152 -5.55 -2.95 11.06
CA ILE A 152 -4.64 -3.00 12.23
C ILE A 152 -5.03 -4.06 13.27
N ASN A 153 -6.33 -4.24 13.54
CA ASN A 153 -6.81 -5.26 14.47
C ASN A 153 -6.50 -6.68 13.96
N ASN A 154 -6.75 -6.95 12.67
CA ASN A 154 -6.43 -8.23 12.04
C ASN A 154 -4.92 -8.50 12.06
N LEU A 155 -4.11 -7.50 11.72
CA LEU A 155 -2.64 -7.59 11.72
C LEU A 155 -2.08 -7.88 13.12
N ASN A 156 -2.61 -7.21 14.14
CA ASN A 156 -2.24 -7.43 15.54
C ASN A 156 -2.64 -8.84 16.00
N THR A 157 -3.87 -9.29 15.74
CA THR A 157 -4.33 -10.65 16.08
C THR A 157 -3.50 -11.73 15.38
N ILE A 158 -3.21 -11.57 14.09
CA ILE A 158 -2.39 -12.53 13.34
C ILE A 158 -0.96 -12.58 13.89
N SER A 159 -0.35 -11.42 14.19
CA SER A 159 1.03 -11.33 14.71
C SER A 159 1.16 -11.85 16.15
N GLN A 160 0.07 -11.82 16.94
CA GLN A 160 0.02 -12.42 18.28
C GLN A 160 -0.10 -13.97 18.24
N ILE A 161 -0.75 -14.52 17.22
CA ILE A 161 -1.02 -15.96 17.11
C ILE A 161 0.08 -16.70 16.32
N ASN A 162 0.67 -16.08 15.30
CA ASN A 162 1.70 -16.69 14.45
C ASN A 162 3.02 -15.89 14.54
N PRO A 163 4.06 -16.40 15.24
CA PRO A 163 5.30 -15.65 15.48
C PRO A 163 6.15 -15.40 14.22
N ASN A 164 5.93 -16.16 13.13
CA ASN A 164 6.58 -15.96 11.84
C ASN A 164 6.04 -14.69 11.13
N ILE A 165 4.89 -14.17 11.58
CA ILE A 165 4.25 -12.98 11.01
C ILE A 165 4.37 -11.84 12.01
N GLN A 166 5.01 -10.74 11.62
CA GLN A 166 5.15 -9.55 12.48
C GLN A 166 4.91 -8.27 11.68
N THR A 167 4.36 -7.26 12.35
CA THR A 167 3.98 -5.98 11.74
C THR A 167 4.63 -4.82 12.49
N LEU A 168 5.20 -3.87 11.75
CA LEU A 168 5.73 -2.59 12.24
C LEU A 168 5.02 -1.47 11.47
N VAL A 169 4.31 -0.59 12.18
CA VAL A 169 3.58 0.54 11.57
C VAL A 169 4.32 1.85 11.83
N THR A 170 4.44 2.69 10.79
CA THR A 170 5.11 4.00 10.86
C THR A 170 4.19 5.15 10.42
N ILE A 171 4.14 6.21 11.23
CA ILE A 171 3.25 7.36 11.10
C ILE A 171 4.02 8.54 10.47
N THR A 172 3.58 8.94 9.28
CA THR A 172 4.21 10.00 8.46
C THR A 172 3.62 11.40 8.66
N GLY A 173 2.51 11.53 9.40
CA GLY A 173 1.84 12.80 9.67
C GLY A 173 2.27 13.45 10.99
N ASP A 174 1.77 14.67 11.18
CA ASP A 174 2.17 15.61 12.22
C ASP A 174 1.53 15.32 13.59
N GLU A 175 1.50 14.04 13.99
CA GLU A 175 0.95 13.60 15.27
C GLU A 175 1.94 13.87 16.42
N ASN A 176 1.49 14.60 17.44
CA ASN A 176 2.30 14.96 18.61
C ASN A 176 2.61 13.76 19.51
N ILE A 177 1.71 12.79 19.58
CA ILE A 177 1.85 11.55 20.35
C ILE A 177 1.63 10.39 19.38
N ILE A 178 2.63 9.51 19.27
CA ILE A 178 2.53 8.27 18.51
C ILE A 178 2.12 7.14 19.48
N PRO A 179 1.12 6.31 19.17
CA PRO A 179 0.72 5.22 20.06
C PRO A 179 1.81 4.17 20.27
N ASN A 180 1.80 3.50 21.43
CA ASN A 180 2.74 2.42 21.74
C ASN A 180 2.70 1.32 20.67
N GLY A 181 3.88 0.92 20.18
CA GLY A 181 4.04 -0.07 19.09
C GLY A 181 4.11 0.55 17.68
N PHE A 182 3.90 1.85 17.54
CA PHE A 182 4.04 2.59 16.28
C PHE A 182 5.32 3.44 16.29
N PHE A 183 5.88 3.69 15.11
CA PHE A 183 7.09 4.50 14.91
C PHE A 183 6.74 5.84 14.26
N LYS A 184 7.51 6.91 14.54
CA LYS A 184 7.35 8.20 13.85
C LYS A 184 8.28 8.28 12.65
N GLY A 185 7.79 8.83 11.54
CA GLY A 185 8.61 9.20 10.38
C GLY A 185 8.19 8.52 9.08
N ARG A 186 9.13 8.43 8.14
CA ARG A 186 8.97 7.72 6.87
C ARG A 186 9.69 6.37 6.94
N VAL A 187 9.39 5.48 6.00
CA VAL A 187 10.22 4.28 5.77
C VAL A 187 11.66 4.72 5.50
N SER A 188 12.61 4.16 6.25
CA SER A 188 14.04 4.44 6.17
C SER A 188 14.83 3.16 5.93
N LYS A 189 16.14 3.30 5.67
CA LYS A 189 17.06 2.17 5.49
C LYS A 189 17.10 1.28 6.73
N GLU A 190 17.17 1.88 7.91
CA GLU A 190 17.29 1.24 9.22
C GLU A 190 15.98 0.49 9.58
N LEU A 191 14.83 1.04 9.20
CA LEU A 191 13.53 0.36 9.34
C LEU A 191 13.39 -0.83 8.39
N ILE A 192 13.97 -0.77 7.18
CA ILE A 192 13.99 -1.93 6.28
C ILE A 192 14.98 -2.99 6.76
N GLU A 193 16.18 -2.59 7.20
CA GLU A 193 17.20 -3.49 7.75
C GLU A 193 16.71 -4.24 8.99
N SER A 194 16.03 -3.56 9.92
CA SER A 194 15.48 -4.19 11.13
C SER A 194 14.32 -5.16 10.88
N MET A 195 13.73 -5.15 9.67
CA MET A 195 12.66 -6.06 9.26
C MET A 195 13.16 -7.32 8.52
N ILE A 196 14.47 -7.45 8.27
CA ILE A 196 15.07 -8.63 7.62
C ILE A 196 15.31 -9.75 8.67
N PRO A 197 14.62 -10.91 8.61
CA PRO A 197 14.69 -11.91 9.69
C PRO A 197 16.02 -12.68 9.76
N ARG A 198 16.65 -12.93 8.62
CA ARG A 198 17.86 -13.79 8.52
C ARG A 198 18.99 -13.17 7.71
N SER A 199 18.72 -12.78 6.46
CA SER A 199 19.71 -12.16 5.58
C SER A 199 19.04 -11.56 4.36
N ILE A 200 19.53 -10.40 3.92
CA ILE A 200 19.11 -9.70 2.70
C ILE A 200 19.15 -10.57 1.42
N HIS A 201 20.04 -11.57 1.36
CA HIS A 201 20.11 -12.51 0.24
C HIS A 201 19.11 -13.69 0.38
N ALA A 202 18.54 -13.86 1.56
CA ALA A 202 17.51 -14.83 1.93
C ALA A 202 16.11 -14.23 2.07
N THR A 203 15.90 -13.00 1.58
CA THR A 203 14.62 -12.27 1.66
C THR A 203 14.13 -11.86 0.26
N ARG A 204 12.81 -11.76 0.09
CA ARG A 204 12.15 -10.99 -0.99
C ARG A 204 11.48 -9.76 -0.42
N PHE A 205 11.47 -8.69 -1.21
CA PHE A 205 10.86 -7.42 -0.87
C PHE A 205 9.68 -7.20 -1.81
N TYR A 206 8.49 -7.01 -1.25
CA TYR A 206 7.27 -6.72 -2.01
C TYR A 206 6.80 -5.32 -1.61
N ILE A 207 6.60 -4.42 -2.57
CA ILE A 207 6.27 -3.01 -2.32
C ILE A 207 4.93 -2.68 -2.99
N CYS A 208 4.00 -2.06 -2.25
CA CYS A 208 2.74 -1.60 -2.81
C CYS A 208 2.27 -0.29 -2.16
N GLY A 209 1.84 0.66 -3.00
CA GLY A 209 1.50 2.02 -2.61
C GLY A 209 1.57 2.96 -3.82
N PRO A 210 1.58 4.29 -3.60
CA PRO A 210 1.76 5.26 -4.68
C PRO A 210 3.17 5.20 -5.28
N SER A 211 3.33 5.46 -6.57
CA SER A 211 4.62 5.42 -7.31
C SER A 211 5.78 6.12 -6.60
N ALA A 212 5.56 7.31 -6.03
CA ALA A 212 6.59 8.08 -5.31
C ALA A 212 7.06 7.42 -3.99
N PHE A 213 6.22 6.58 -3.37
CA PHE A 213 6.63 5.73 -2.26
C PHE A 213 7.41 4.51 -2.76
N ILE A 214 6.96 3.88 -3.86
CA ILE A 214 7.63 2.71 -4.45
C ILE A 214 9.06 3.05 -4.85
N HIS A 215 9.28 4.10 -5.66
CA HIS A 215 10.63 4.51 -6.06
C HIS A 215 11.52 4.83 -4.85
N SER A 216 10.99 5.54 -3.85
CA SER A 216 11.73 5.87 -2.61
C SER A 216 12.12 4.64 -1.79
N VAL A 217 11.40 3.52 -1.91
CA VAL A 217 11.76 2.23 -1.28
C VAL A 217 12.74 1.46 -2.18
N GLU A 218 12.55 1.46 -3.50
CA GLU A 218 13.50 0.85 -4.45
C GLU A 218 14.89 1.47 -4.37
N ASP A 219 15.00 2.80 -4.23
CA ASP A 219 16.28 3.52 -4.00
C ASP A 219 16.97 3.03 -2.72
N ILE A 220 16.21 2.83 -1.63
CA ILE A 220 16.74 2.31 -0.36
C ILE A 220 17.20 0.86 -0.53
N LEU A 221 16.41 0.00 -1.18
CA LEU A 221 16.79 -1.39 -1.47
C LEU A 221 18.00 -1.50 -2.40
N ALA A 222 18.17 -0.56 -3.35
CA ALA A 222 19.35 -0.45 -4.18
C ALA A 222 20.58 -0.03 -3.36
N SER A 223 20.44 0.93 -2.43
CA SER A 223 21.51 1.30 -1.48
C SER A 223 21.94 0.15 -0.55
N LEU A 224 21.03 -0.80 -0.31
CA LEU A 224 21.24 -2.03 0.43
C LEU A 224 21.80 -3.19 -0.44
N ALA A 225 22.08 -2.94 -1.72
CA ALA A 225 22.51 -3.95 -2.70
C ALA A 225 21.53 -5.14 -2.87
N VAL A 226 20.23 -4.92 -2.68
CA VAL A 226 19.20 -5.91 -3.00
C VAL A 226 19.21 -6.19 -4.50
N ARG A 227 19.23 -7.48 -4.86
CA ARG A 227 19.17 -7.90 -6.26
C ARG A 227 17.73 -7.74 -6.78
N GLN A 228 17.51 -6.91 -7.81
CA GLN A 228 16.17 -6.58 -8.35
C GLN A 228 15.26 -7.79 -8.60
N LYS A 229 15.81 -8.97 -8.93
CA LYS A 229 15.03 -10.23 -9.06
C LYS A 229 14.34 -10.71 -7.77
N TYR A 230 14.60 -10.08 -6.63
CA TYR A 230 13.95 -10.31 -5.34
C TYR A 230 13.07 -9.13 -4.89
N VAL A 231 13.01 -8.05 -5.69
CA VAL A 231 12.10 -6.90 -5.50
C VAL A 231 10.88 -7.11 -6.40
N TYR A 232 9.70 -6.88 -5.85
CA TYR A 232 8.42 -6.98 -6.54
C TYR A 232 7.61 -5.73 -6.22
N THR A 233 6.96 -5.13 -7.22
CA THR A 233 6.22 -3.88 -7.06
C THR A 233 4.83 -3.96 -7.69
N GLU A 234 3.84 -3.34 -7.05
CA GLU A 234 2.51 -3.09 -7.62
C GLU A 234 2.09 -1.65 -7.29
N ASP A 235 2.02 -0.79 -8.32
CA ASP A 235 1.68 0.63 -8.16
C ASP A 235 0.15 0.82 -8.04
N PHE A 236 -0.28 1.34 -6.89
CA PHE A 236 -1.66 1.76 -6.70
C PHE A 236 -1.82 3.19 -7.20
N VAL A 237 -2.03 3.32 -8.52
CA VAL A 237 -2.56 4.54 -9.12
C VAL A 237 -4.08 4.53 -8.92
N PRO A 238 -4.66 5.31 -7.98
CA PRO A 238 -6.11 5.48 -7.93
C PRO A 238 -6.56 6.06 -9.27
N SER A 239 -7.77 5.71 -9.74
CA SER A 239 -8.25 6.17 -11.05
C SER A 239 -8.56 7.68 -11.04
N VAL A 240 -7.51 8.49 -11.17
CA VAL A 240 -7.56 9.93 -11.42
C VAL A 240 -8.51 10.16 -12.59
N ARG A 241 -9.23 11.28 -12.60
CA ARG A 241 -9.81 11.80 -13.84
C ARG A 241 -8.67 12.22 -14.77
N VAL A 242 -8.07 11.23 -15.43
CA VAL A 242 -7.19 11.45 -16.58
C VAL A 242 -8.07 12.14 -17.61
N LEU A 243 -7.98 13.46 -17.63
CA LEU A 243 -8.44 14.29 -18.73
C LEU A 243 -7.58 13.92 -19.93
N TRP A 244 -7.95 12.82 -20.58
CA TRP A 244 -7.65 12.56 -21.97
C TRP A 244 -8.19 13.78 -22.74
N LYS A 245 -7.34 14.79 -22.89
CA LYS A 245 -7.41 15.74 -24.00
C LYS A 245 -7.44 14.86 -25.23
N ARG A 246 -8.65 14.61 -25.75
CA ARG A 246 -8.86 13.85 -26.99
C ARG A 246 -7.89 14.45 -27.98
N PRO A 247 -6.99 13.68 -28.62
CA PRO A 247 -6.04 14.25 -29.55
C PRO A 247 -6.83 14.95 -30.64
N VAL A 248 -6.86 16.28 -30.58
CA VAL A 248 -7.62 17.09 -31.54
C VAL A 248 -6.96 16.82 -32.88
N PRO A 249 -7.68 16.25 -33.87
CA PRO A 249 -7.05 15.80 -35.09
C PRO A 249 -6.37 16.99 -35.77
N LEU A 250 -5.07 16.88 -36.00
CA LEU A 250 -4.19 17.97 -36.46
C LEU A 250 -4.60 18.57 -37.82
N VAL A 251 -5.51 17.90 -38.51
CA VAL A 251 -6.23 18.35 -39.72
C VAL A 251 -7.03 19.63 -39.48
N ALA A 252 -7.57 19.84 -38.27
CA ALA A 252 -8.32 21.05 -37.93
C ALA A 252 -7.42 22.27 -37.73
N SER A 253 -6.23 22.08 -37.14
CA SER A 253 -5.28 23.17 -36.91
C SER A 253 -4.53 23.60 -38.18
N THR A 254 -4.23 22.68 -39.11
CA THR A 254 -3.61 23.06 -40.40
C THR A 254 -4.55 23.92 -41.25
N ALA A 255 -5.84 23.58 -41.32
CA ALA A 255 -6.83 24.41 -42.01
C ALA A 255 -6.99 25.80 -41.37
N ALA A 256 -7.02 25.87 -40.03
CA ALA A 256 -7.11 27.15 -39.31
C ALA A 256 -5.87 28.03 -39.53
N ILE A 257 -4.66 27.44 -39.49
CA ILE A 257 -3.39 28.16 -39.76
C ILE A 257 -3.34 28.62 -41.22
N ALA A 258 -3.70 27.77 -42.19
CA ALA A 258 -3.75 28.14 -43.59
C ALA A 258 -4.72 29.30 -43.85
N ALA A 259 -5.93 29.26 -43.26
CA ALA A 259 -6.88 30.36 -43.34
C ALA A 259 -6.33 31.65 -42.69
N SER A 260 -5.66 31.53 -41.55
CA SER A 260 -5.07 32.69 -40.83
C SER A 260 -3.95 33.34 -41.64
N VAL A 261 -3.08 32.55 -42.26
CA VAL A 261 -2.00 33.03 -43.15
C VAL A 261 -2.60 33.64 -44.42
N LEU A 262 -3.63 33.03 -45.02
CA LEU A 262 -4.30 33.59 -46.20
C LEU A 262 -4.96 34.94 -45.90
N VAL A 263 -5.66 35.07 -44.75
CA VAL A 263 -6.24 36.35 -44.31
C VAL A 263 -5.14 37.39 -44.05
N PHE A 264 -4.02 37.02 -43.43
CA PHE A 264 -2.89 37.94 -43.26
C PHE A 264 -2.25 38.36 -44.59
N SER A 265 -2.11 37.45 -45.56
CA SER A 265 -1.58 37.77 -46.90
C SER A 265 -2.52 38.66 -47.71
N LEU A 266 -3.84 38.47 -47.59
CA LEU A 266 -4.85 39.33 -48.21
C LEU A 266 -4.91 40.71 -47.54
N ALA A 267 -4.75 40.78 -46.21
CA ALA A 267 -4.68 42.04 -45.46
C ALA A 267 -3.36 42.81 -45.72
N ALA A 268 -2.23 42.11 -45.90
CA ALA A 268 -0.96 42.73 -46.23
C ALA A 268 -0.96 43.41 -47.61
N ASN A 269 -1.74 42.87 -48.56
CA ASN A 269 -1.94 43.43 -49.91
C ASN A 269 -3.17 44.35 -50.01
N ALA A 270 -3.65 44.91 -48.89
CA ALA A 270 -4.82 45.79 -48.83
C ALA A 270 -4.58 47.21 -49.39
N ARG A 271 -4.04 47.31 -50.61
CA ARG A 271 -4.12 48.51 -51.47
C ARG A 271 -4.89 48.29 -52.77
N ASP A 272 -5.06 47.05 -53.24
CA ASP A 272 -5.75 46.76 -54.52
C ASP A 272 -7.04 45.92 -54.38
N VAL A 273 -7.43 45.48 -53.18
CA VAL A 273 -8.59 44.57 -52.97
C VAL A 273 -9.93 45.30 -52.77
N SER A 274 -9.95 46.63 -52.88
CA SER A 274 -11.18 47.45 -52.79
C SER A 274 -12.21 47.15 -53.90
N ALA A 275 -11.81 46.49 -54.98
CA ALA A 275 -12.65 46.20 -56.15
C ALA A 275 -13.42 44.86 -56.11
N PHE A 276 -13.30 44.04 -55.06
CA PHE A 276 -13.91 42.68 -55.02
C PHE A 276 -14.80 42.39 -53.79
N ALA A 277 -15.01 43.38 -52.91
CA ALA A 277 -15.57 43.15 -51.57
C ALA A 277 -17.12 43.18 -51.45
N ASP A 278 -17.86 43.34 -52.55
CA ASP A 278 -19.23 43.89 -52.49
C ASP A 278 -20.39 42.86 -52.67
N LYS A 279 -20.11 41.55 -52.72
CA LYS A 279 -21.16 40.51 -52.86
C LYS A 279 -21.07 39.26 -51.97
N SER A 280 -19.98 39.07 -51.21
CA SER A 280 -19.77 37.81 -50.46
C SER A 280 -20.07 37.87 -48.96
N PHE A 281 -20.18 39.06 -48.35
CA PHE A 281 -20.25 39.18 -46.88
C PHE A 281 -21.61 38.82 -46.26
N ASN A 282 -22.72 38.91 -47.01
CA ASN A 282 -24.08 38.62 -46.51
C ASN A 282 -24.41 37.12 -46.28
N ARG A 283 -23.42 36.24 -46.13
CA ARG A 283 -23.61 34.84 -45.71
C ARG A 283 -22.76 34.36 -44.53
N LEU A 284 -21.86 35.19 -43.97
CA LEU A 284 -20.99 34.77 -42.85
C LEU A 284 -21.51 35.21 -41.47
N ASN A 285 -22.37 36.23 -41.39
CA ASN A 285 -22.96 36.72 -40.12
C ASN A 285 -23.93 35.74 -39.43
N ILE A 286 -24.15 34.54 -39.97
CA ILE A 286 -24.96 33.47 -39.36
C ILE A 286 -24.08 32.48 -38.56
N ILE A 287 -22.77 32.43 -38.81
CA ILE A 287 -21.89 31.36 -38.28
C ILE A 287 -21.00 31.84 -37.11
N PHE A 288 -20.69 33.13 -37.01
CA PHE A 288 -19.82 33.68 -35.95
C PHE A 288 -20.44 34.87 -35.20
N ASN A 289 -21.48 34.60 -34.40
CA ASN A 289 -21.93 35.54 -33.38
C ASN A 289 -21.01 35.43 -32.14
N ALA A 290 -19.77 35.93 -32.27
CA ALA A 290 -18.62 35.56 -31.45
C ALA A 290 -18.31 36.52 -30.29
N THR A 291 -19.29 36.79 -29.42
CA THR A 291 -19.12 37.62 -28.21
C THR A 291 -18.99 36.81 -26.92
N ASP A 292 -19.80 35.76 -26.72
CA ASP A 292 -19.83 35.03 -25.44
C ASP A 292 -18.60 34.14 -25.19
N VAL A 293 -18.02 33.55 -26.25
CA VAL A 293 -16.91 32.57 -26.10
C VAL A 293 -15.66 33.23 -25.51
N ASN A 294 -15.33 34.46 -25.95
CA ASN A 294 -14.20 35.21 -25.40
C ASN A 294 -14.45 35.68 -23.96
N ALA A 295 -15.69 36.03 -23.61
CA ALA A 295 -16.06 36.38 -22.23
C ALA A 295 -15.88 35.18 -21.28
N ALA A 296 -16.38 34.00 -21.66
CA ALA A 296 -16.24 32.77 -20.86
C ALA A 296 -14.77 32.39 -20.62
N VAL A 297 -13.95 32.35 -21.68
CA VAL A 297 -12.52 32.00 -21.58
C VAL A 297 -11.74 33.02 -20.75
N THR A 298 -12.04 34.32 -20.88
CA THR A 298 -11.38 35.37 -20.10
C THR A 298 -11.72 35.26 -18.61
N LYS A 299 -13.01 35.04 -18.28
CA LYS A 299 -13.48 34.89 -16.90
C LYS A 299 -12.86 33.66 -16.22
N GLN A 300 -12.78 32.54 -16.95
CA GLN A 300 -12.16 31.31 -16.46
C GLN A 300 -10.64 31.46 -16.28
N ARG A 301 -9.96 32.18 -17.19
CA ARG A 301 -8.52 32.52 -17.06
C ARG A 301 -8.25 33.40 -15.83
N GLN A 302 -9.10 34.39 -15.56
CA GLN A 302 -8.97 35.24 -14.36
C GLN A 302 -9.22 34.47 -13.06
N GLN A 303 -10.20 33.57 -13.01
CA GLN A 303 -10.43 32.74 -11.81
C GLN A 303 -9.23 31.85 -11.49
N VAL A 304 -8.63 31.18 -12.48
CA VAL A 304 -7.43 30.35 -12.27
C VAL A 304 -6.25 31.19 -11.77
N LEU A 305 -6.00 32.36 -12.38
CA LEU A 305 -4.91 33.26 -11.96
C LEU A 305 -5.15 33.89 -10.57
N SER A 306 -6.35 33.80 -10.00
CA SER A 306 -6.68 34.32 -8.66
C SER A 306 -6.59 33.29 -7.53
N GLN A 307 -6.28 32.02 -7.81
CA GLN A 307 -6.18 30.97 -6.77
C GLN A 307 -4.78 30.36 -6.57
N GLU A 308 -3.78 30.71 -7.40
CA GLU A 308 -2.39 30.24 -7.22
C GLU A 308 -1.48 31.34 -6.65
N GLN A 309 -1.73 31.76 -5.40
CA GLN A 309 -0.67 32.38 -4.59
C GLN A 309 0.27 31.30 -4.05
N TYR A 310 1.23 30.87 -4.87
CA TYR A 310 2.41 30.17 -4.38
C TYR A 310 3.48 31.18 -3.96
N GLU A 311 4.00 31.02 -2.74
CA GLU A 311 5.18 31.77 -2.29
C GLU A 311 6.40 31.36 -3.11
N ALA A 312 7.11 32.35 -3.67
CA ALA A 312 8.27 32.12 -4.51
C ALA A 312 9.49 31.74 -3.66
N TYR A 313 9.64 30.44 -3.37
CA TYR A 313 10.88 29.90 -2.82
C TYR A 313 12.02 30.05 -3.83
N SER A 314 12.87 31.05 -3.59
CA SER A 314 14.07 31.31 -4.40
C SER A 314 15.03 30.13 -4.36
N ILE A 315 15.22 29.47 -5.51
CA ILE A 315 16.20 28.39 -5.67
C ILE A 315 17.60 29.00 -5.64
N PRO A 316 18.48 28.66 -4.66
CA PRO A 316 19.85 29.14 -4.66
C PRO A 316 20.63 28.53 -5.84
N GLN A 317 21.36 29.37 -6.57
CA GLN A 317 22.21 28.96 -7.68
C GLN A 317 23.33 28.02 -7.18
N VAL A 318 23.41 26.81 -7.74
CA VAL A 318 24.43 25.80 -7.35
C VAL A 318 25.79 26.18 -7.95
N THR A 319 26.54 27.02 -7.25
CA THR A 319 27.94 27.30 -7.56
C THR A 319 28.81 26.11 -7.17
N LYS A 320 29.45 25.46 -8.16
CA LYS A 320 30.46 24.42 -7.89
C LYS A 320 31.71 25.04 -7.25
N VAL A 321 31.92 24.77 -5.96
CA VAL A 321 33.17 25.07 -5.25
C VAL A 321 34.02 23.79 -5.22
N LEU A 322 35.31 23.89 -5.56
CA LEU A 322 36.24 22.77 -5.45
C LEU A 322 36.64 22.56 -3.97
N VAL A 323 36.80 21.30 -3.58
CA VAL A 323 37.19 20.90 -2.23
C VAL A 323 38.72 20.77 -2.14
N PRO A 324 39.41 21.53 -1.27
CA PRO A 324 40.73 21.17 -0.78
C PRO A 324 40.62 20.19 0.40
N GLN A 325 41.49 19.17 0.46
CA GLN A 325 41.63 18.27 1.61
C GLN A 325 42.63 18.82 2.63
N TYR A 326 42.29 18.77 3.93
CA TYR A 326 43.15 18.78 5.14
C TYR A 326 42.23 18.64 6.37
N THR A 327 42.57 18.10 7.54
CA THR A 327 43.64 17.18 8.01
C THR A 327 43.15 16.53 9.31
N THR A 328 43.61 15.32 9.67
CA THR A 328 43.26 14.66 10.94
C THR A 328 44.02 15.26 12.13
N GLU A 329 43.31 15.69 13.18
CA GLU A 329 43.86 15.80 14.54
C GLU A 329 42.90 15.18 15.56
N GLN A 330 43.45 14.68 16.67
CA GLN A 330 42.70 14.12 17.80
C GLN A 330 42.69 15.13 18.96
N VAL A 331 41.57 15.25 19.67
CA VAL A 331 41.50 15.99 20.94
C VAL A 331 41.03 15.04 22.04
N THR A 332 41.91 14.77 23.00
CA THR A 332 41.64 13.96 24.18
C THR A 332 41.62 14.88 25.40
N ILE A 333 40.48 14.99 26.10
CA ILE A 333 40.41 15.66 27.40
C ILE A 333 39.70 14.79 28.44
N THR A 334 40.56 14.21 29.28
CA THR A 334 40.45 13.54 30.59
C THR A 334 39.24 13.85 31.50
N GLU A 335 38.77 12.84 32.24
CA GLU A 335 37.89 12.98 33.42
C GLU A 335 38.61 13.57 34.64
N GLN A 336 37.88 14.24 35.56
CA GLN A 336 38.31 14.42 36.96
C GLN A 336 37.11 14.36 37.94
N SER A 337 37.39 13.99 39.19
CA SER A 337 36.39 13.52 40.16
C SER A 337 36.19 14.43 41.38
N ALA A 338 34.94 14.50 41.84
CA ALA A 338 34.45 14.59 43.24
C ALA A 338 35.17 15.47 44.30
N VAL A 339 34.42 16.42 44.86
CA VAL A 339 34.58 16.92 46.26
C VAL A 339 33.19 17.09 46.90
N THR A 340 33.07 16.90 48.22
CA THR A 340 31.80 16.93 49.00
C THR A 340 31.97 17.69 50.32
N LYS A 341 31.04 18.61 50.67
CA LYS A 341 30.55 18.97 52.05
C LYS A 341 29.67 20.27 52.03
N GLN A 342 28.46 20.31 52.62
CA GLN A 342 28.07 20.72 54.01
C GLN A 342 28.19 22.25 54.29
N ILE A 343 27.33 22.97 55.06
CA ILE A 343 26.17 22.61 55.95
C ILE A 343 25.26 23.83 56.29
N ALA A 344 24.00 23.60 56.72
CA ALA A 344 23.06 24.52 57.44
C ALA A 344 22.54 25.79 56.71
N THR A 345 21.44 26.47 57.12
CA THR A 345 20.60 26.42 58.34
C THR A 345 19.09 26.16 58.12
N GLN A 346 18.41 25.81 59.21
CA GLN A 346 16.96 25.59 59.40
C GLN A 346 16.39 26.70 60.35
N PRO A 347 15.14 26.67 60.90
CA PRO A 347 14.04 25.69 60.85
C PRO A 347 12.84 26.22 60.01
N VAL A 348 11.55 25.84 60.09
CA VAL A 348 10.67 25.07 61.01
C VAL A 348 9.56 24.41 60.14
N SER A 349 8.64 23.50 60.52
CA SER A 349 8.10 22.98 61.80
C SER A 349 7.69 21.49 61.68
N GLN A 350 7.28 20.86 62.79
CA GLN A 350 6.49 19.62 62.85
C GLN A 350 5.34 19.78 63.88
N PRO A 351 4.42 18.80 64.05
CA PRO A 351 4.66 17.75 65.05
C PRO A 351 4.62 16.30 64.51
N ALA A 352 5.02 15.36 65.37
CA ALA A 352 5.21 13.93 65.07
C ALA A 352 4.10 13.03 65.68
N PRO A 353 4.01 11.72 65.30
CA PRO A 353 2.86 10.85 65.63
C PRO A 353 3.15 9.78 66.71
N ALA A 354 2.10 9.14 67.25
CA ALA A 354 2.05 7.69 67.55
C ALA A 354 0.68 7.23 68.09
N VAL A 355 0.24 6.01 67.73
CA VAL A 355 -0.08 4.87 68.63
C VAL A 355 -0.73 3.73 67.80
N VAL A 356 -0.44 2.48 68.17
CA VAL A 356 -0.83 1.25 67.45
C VAL A 356 -2.00 0.54 68.14
N GLN A 357 -3.02 0.10 67.39
CA GLN A 357 -3.84 -1.09 67.71
C GLN A 357 -4.32 -1.84 66.44
N ASN A 358 -4.44 -3.16 66.58
CA ASN A 358 -5.05 -4.19 65.71
C ASN A 358 -5.74 -5.19 66.69
N PRO A 359 -6.64 -6.15 66.30
CA PRO A 359 -7.00 -6.65 64.97
C PRO A 359 -8.55 -6.57 64.75
N PRO A 360 -9.35 -7.53 64.18
CA PRO A 360 -9.25 -9.01 64.16
C PRO A 360 -8.97 -9.63 62.77
N ARG A 361 -8.54 -10.91 62.76
CA ARG A 361 -8.39 -11.73 61.53
C ARG A 361 -9.69 -12.47 61.20
N THR A 362 -10.11 -12.44 59.94
CA THR A 362 -11.10 -13.38 59.39
C THR A 362 -10.42 -14.72 59.07
N VAL A 363 -11.01 -15.84 59.50
CA VAL A 363 -10.50 -17.18 59.21
C VAL A 363 -11.01 -17.66 57.85
N VAL A 364 -10.10 -17.87 56.89
CA VAL A 364 -10.37 -18.59 55.65
C VAL A 364 -9.83 -20.02 55.79
N LYS A 365 -10.65 -21.03 55.46
CA LYS A 365 -10.24 -22.45 55.52
C LYS A 365 -9.17 -22.75 54.46
N PRO A 366 -8.19 -23.62 54.73
CA PRO A 366 -7.22 -24.03 53.72
C PRO A 366 -7.93 -24.82 52.61
N VAL A 367 -7.76 -24.38 51.36
CA VAL A 367 -8.08 -25.18 50.17
C VAL A 367 -6.92 -26.13 49.93
N LEU A 368 -7.21 -27.42 49.82
CA LEU A 368 -6.21 -28.44 49.50
C LEU A 368 -5.62 -28.18 48.11
N GLN A 369 -4.30 -28.06 48.02
CA GLN A 369 -3.60 -28.04 46.74
C GLN A 369 -3.68 -29.45 46.11
N PRO A 370 -4.01 -29.57 44.81
CA PRO A 370 -3.94 -30.87 44.14
C PRO A 370 -2.49 -31.33 44.02
N THR A 371 -2.23 -32.58 44.38
CA THR A 371 -0.92 -33.24 44.25
C THR A 371 -0.43 -33.18 42.79
N PRO A 372 0.86 -32.89 42.53
CA PRO A 372 1.39 -32.90 41.17
C PRO A 372 1.27 -34.31 40.56
N VAL A 373 0.52 -34.41 39.46
CA VAL A 373 0.42 -35.64 38.68
C VAL A 373 1.75 -35.86 37.97
N VAL A 374 2.46 -36.93 38.34
CA VAL A 374 3.67 -37.38 37.63
C VAL A 374 3.27 -37.79 36.21
N GLN A 375 3.68 -37.02 35.21
CA GLN A 375 3.56 -37.42 33.82
C GLN A 375 4.52 -38.60 33.55
N PRO A 376 4.08 -39.67 32.88
CA PRO A 376 4.98 -40.74 32.46
C PRO A 376 6.01 -40.17 31.48
N GLN A 377 7.27 -40.61 31.60
CA GLN A 377 8.31 -40.24 30.65
C GLN A 377 7.93 -40.72 29.23
N PRO A 378 8.23 -39.94 28.18
CA PRO A 378 8.06 -40.41 26.81
C PRO A 378 8.98 -41.62 26.59
N THR A 379 8.39 -42.78 26.28
CA THR A 379 9.14 -43.98 25.94
C THR A 379 9.88 -43.77 24.62
N THR A 380 11.20 -43.94 24.63
CA THR A 380 12.02 -43.91 23.42
C THR A 380 11.49 -44.95 22.42
N PRO A 381 11.10 -44.58 21.19
CA PRO A 381 10.68 -45.55 20.20
C PRO A 381 11.86 -46.48 19.85
N ALA A 382 11.59 -47.78 19.75
CA ALA A 382 12.60 -48.76 19.32
C ALA A 382 13.13 -48.40 17.92
N PRO A 383 14.42 -48.64 17.63
CA PRO A 383 15.02 -48.28 16.35
C PRO A 383 14.29 -48.98 15.20
N VAL A 384 13.82 -48.19 14.23
CA VAL A 384 13.15 -48.71 13.03
C VAL A 384 14.15 -49.54 12.23
N VAL A 385 13.90 -50.84 12.11
CA VAL A 385 14.67 -51.73 11.25
C VAL A 385 14.41 -51.33 9.80
N VAL A 386 15.37 -50.63 9.21
CA VAL A 386 15.33 -50.23 7.79
C VAL A 386 15.46 -51.50 6.94
N GLN A 387 14.34 -51.97 6.40
CA GLN A 387 14.37 -53.02 5.38
C GLN A 387 15.14 -52.51 4.15
N PRO A 388 16.06 -53.31 3.57
CA PRO A 388 16.79 -52.89 2.39
C PRO A 388 15.84 -52.67 1.21
N LYS A 389 16.07 -51.61 0.42
CA LYS A 389 15.32 -51.37 -0.82
C LYS A 389 15.42 -52.61 -1.72
N PRO A 390 14.32 -53.06 -2.36
CA PRO A 390 14.40 -54.10 -3.38
C PRO A 390 15.31 -53.64 -4.51
N VAL A 391 16.28 -54.48 -4.89
CA VAL A 391 17.19 -54.21 -6.00
C VAL A 391 16.41 -54.33 -7.29
N VAL A 392 16.21 -53.20 -7.99
CA VAL A 392 15.58 -53.19 -9.32
C VAL A 392 16.62 -53.67 -10.33
N THR A 393 16.50 -54.93 -10.74
CA THR A 393 17.30 -55.49 -11.84
C THR A 393 17.01 -54.71 -13.13
N PRO A 394 18.01 -54.26 -13.89
CA PRO A 394 17.78 -53.60 -15.18
C PRO A 394 17.04 -54.52 -16.14
N ILE A 395 15.98 -54.02 -16.77
CA ILE A 395 15.31 -54.71 -17.88
C ILE A 395 16.29 -54.75 -19.06
N PRO A 396 16.57 -55.91 -19.67
CA PRO A 396 17.47 -55.99 -20.82
C PRO A 396 16.90 -55.21 -22.01
N SER A 397 17.75 -54.43 -22.66
CA SER A 397 17.38 -53.67 -23.86
C SER A 397 16.92 -54.61 -24.99
N PRO A 398 15.88 -54.24 -25.77
CA PRO A 398 15.44 -55.06 -26.89
C PRO A 398 16.54 -55.19 -27.96
N PRO A 399 16.59 -56.32 -28.70
CA PRO A 399 17.63 -56.57 -29.69
C PRO A 399 17.60 -55.49 -30.79
N ARG A 400 18.78 -54.95 -31.11
CA ARG A 400 18.93 -53.86 -32.07
C ARG A 400 18.97 -54.41 -33.50
N THR A 401 17.86 -54.36 -34.22
CA THR A 401 17.78 -54.80 -35.61
C THR A 401 18.67 -53.95 -36.51
N THR A 402 19.83 -54.49 -36.91
CA THR A 402 20.65 -53.92 -37.99
C THR A 402 20.02 -54.27 -39.33
N VAL A 403 19.83 -53.27 -40.18
CA VAL A 403 19.29 -53.43 -41.55
C VAL A 403 20.39 -53.07 -42.53
N SER A 404 20.65 -53.96 -43.49
CA SER A 404 21.82 -54.01 -44.39
C SER A 404 23.08 -54.55 -43.71
#